data_AF-A0A814T2M3-F1
#
_entry.id   AF-A0A814T2M3-F1
#
_cell.length_a   1.000
_cell.length_b   1.000
_cell.length_c   1.000
_cell.angle_alpha   90.00
_cell.angle_beta   90.00
_cell.angle_gamma   90.00
#
_symmetry.space_group_name_H-M   'P 1'
#
loop_
_entity.id
_entity.type
_entity.pdbx_description
1 polymer ?
#
loop_
_entity_poly.entity_id
_entity_poly.type
_entity_poly.pdbx_seq_one_letter_code
_entity_poly.pdbx_strand_id
1 'polypeptide(L)'
;MKQCLTCNVIITKEINYSFQLGSKAIDGKIKTRKLSVIDPIGAIVISLYIIICWIPQIRLHIRNLTGYTAPSQFLQQLTWTALHHSSLVEIDILPPNDLHLGEAVYVDTGLEQKIEALPDIERAFVHLNCENTNDIASANSTSSFCNITNDQSPR
;
A
#
# COMPACT_ATOMS: atom_id res chain seq x y z
N MET A 1 -0.29 11.21 20.76
CA MET A 1 -1.43 10.30 20.48
C MET A 1 -2.72 10.59 21.28
N LYS A 2 -2.71 11.32 22.41
CA LYS A 2 -3.94 11.53 23.22
C LYS A 2 -4.97 12.51 22.64
N GLN A 3 -4.57 13.46 21.78
CA GLN A 3 -5.50 14.45 21.22
C GLN A 3 -6.44 13.90 20.13
N CYS A 4 -6.11 12.75 19.52
CA CYS A 4 -6.90 12.17 18.43
C CYS A 4 -8.09 11.33 18.94
N LEU A 5 -7.92 10.59 20.06
CA LEU A 5 -9.00 9.77 20.63
C LEU A 5 -10.11 10.63 21.24
N THR A 6 -9.78 11.74 21.91
CA THR A 6 -10.80 12.64 22.45
C THR A 6 -11.64 13.26 21.34
N CYS A 7 -11.02 13.69 20.24
CA CYS A 7 -11.75 14.26 19.12
C CYS A 7 -12.69 13.22 18.47
N ASN A 8 -12.22 12.01 18.19
CA ASN A 8 -13.03 10.96 17.54
C ASN A 8 -14.22 10.48 18.41
N VAL A 9 -14.05 10.43 19.74
CA VAL A 9 -15.12 10.11 20.70
C VAL A 9 -16.11 11.28 20.87
N ILE A 10 -15.64 12.53 20.81
CA ILE A 10 -16.50 13.72 20.88
C ILE A 10 -17.31 13.86 19.57
N ILE A 11 -16.67 13.66 18.41
CA ILE A 11 -17.31 13.67 17.09
C ILE A 11 -18.44 12.62 17.07
N THR A 12 -18.15 11.35 17.36
CA THR A 12 -19.19 10.30 17.29
C THR A 12 -20.34 10.50 18.28
N LYS A 13 -20.11 11.12 19.45
CA LYS A 13 -21.20 11.42 20.40
C LYS A 13 -22.02 12.64 19.96
N GLU A 14 -21.39 13.77 19.68
CA GLU A 14 -22.07 15.03 19.33
C GLU A 14 -22.90 14.92 18.05
N ILE A 15 -22.40 14.21 17.01
CA ILE A 15 -23.18 13.99 15.79
C ILE A 15 -24.41 13.11 16.08
N ASN A 16 -24.27 12.07 16.92
CA ASN A 16 -25.38 11.17 17.26
C ASN A 16 -26.46 11.88 18.09
N TYR A 17 -26.05 12.68 19.09
CA TYR A 17 -26.99 13.48 19.89
C TYR A 17 -27.71 14.53 19.02
N SER A 18 -26.99 15.23 18.15
CA SER A 18 -27.57 16.25 17.26
C SER A 18 -28.50 15.64 16.20
N PHE A 19 -28.16 14.46 15.67
CA PHE A 19 -29.00 13.74 14.69
C PHE A 19 -30.27 13.17 15.33
N GLN A 20 -30.19 12.63 16.55
CA GLN A 20 -31.37 12.14 17.28
C GLN A 20 -32.32 13.27 17.70
N LEU A 21 -31.79 14.40 18.16
CA LEU A 21 -32.60 15.59 18.49
C LEU A 21 -33.24 16.19 17.23
N GLY A 22 -32.50 16.25 16.12
CA GLY A 22 -33.01 16.70 14.82
C GLY A 22 -34.14 15.83 14.29
N SER A 23 -33.97 14.50 14.33
CA SER A 23 -34.95 13.51 13.84
C SER A 23 -36.28 13.52 14.64
N LYS A 24 -36.22 13.71 15.96
CA LYS A 24 -37.41 13.79 16.81
C LYS A 24 -38.17 15.12 16.68
N ALA A 25 -37.46 16.22 16.36
CA ALA A 25 -38.07 17.54 16.20
C ALA A 25 -38.75 17.73 14.83
N ILE A 26 -38.35 16.99 13.81
CA ILE A 26 -38.89 17.08 12.43
C ILE A 26 -40.13 16.21 12.20
N ASP A 27 -40.39 15.21 13.05
CA ASP A 27 -41.45 14.22 12.84
C ASP A 27 -42.88 14.75 13.08
N GLY A 28 -43.02 15.87 13.81
CA GLY A 28 -44.32 16.37 14.26
C GLY A 28 -44.92 17.54 13.49
N LYS A 29 -44.16 18.25 12.63
CA LYS A 29 -44.59 19.62 12.25
C LYS A 29 -44.16 20.14 10.90
N ILE A 30 -44.13 19.35 9.83
CA ILE A 30 -43.70 19.91 8.54
C ILE A 30 -44.48 19.41 7.33
N LYS A 31 -45.61 20.08 7.06
CA LYS A 31 -46.22 20.17 5.73
C LYS A 31 -46.14 21.61 5.23
N THR A 32 -44.98 22.10 4.80
CA THR A 32 -44.89 23.30 3.92
C THR A 32 -43.63 23.27 3.03
N ARG A 33 -43.77 23.76 1.79
CA ARG A 33 -42.76 23.82 0.70
C ARG A 33 -41.38 24.40 1.05
N LYS A 34 -41.21 25.05 2.21
CA LYS A 34 -39.94 25.71 2.61
C LYS A 34 -38.88 24.77 3.18
N LEU A 35 -39.17 23.48 3.38
CA LEU A 35 -38.17 22.52 3.89
C LEU A 35 -37.14 22.04 2.88
N SER A 36 -37.35 22.27 1.59
CA SER A 36 -36.42 21.83 0.55
C SER A 36 -35.03 22.49 0.63
N VAL A 37 -34.90 23.61 1.34
CA VAL A 37 -33.65 24.39 1.42
C VAL A 37 -32.84 24.04 2.68
N ILE A 38 -33.43 23.35 3.65
CA ILE A 38 -32.73 22.92 4.87
C ILE A 38 -31.75 21.78 4.57
N ASP A 39 -32.11 20.88 3.68
CA ASP A 39 -31.26 19.77 3.24
C ASP A 39 -29.93 20.25 2.60
N PRO A 40 -29.93 21.14 1.59
CA PRO A 40 -28.69 21.63 1.01
C PRO A 40 -27.87 22.50 1.99
N ILE A 41 -28.52 23.29 2.86
CA ILE A 41 -27.82 24.07 3.89
C ILE A 41 -27.14 23.16 4.92
N GLY A 42 -27.84 22.13 5.39
CA GLY A 42 -27.30 21.14 6.33
C GLY A 42 -26.11 20.38 5.72
N ALA A 43 -26.21 19.97 4.46
CA ALA A 43 -25.13 19.27 3.76
C ALA A 43 -23.86 20.12 3.63
N ILE A 44 -23.97 21.41 3.32
CA ILE A 44 -22.82 22.33 3.22
C ILE A 44 -22.13 22.48 4.59
N VAL A 45 -22.90 22.64 5.67
CA VAL A 45 -22.37 22.78 7.03
C VAL A 45 -21.63 21.52 7.47
N ILE A 46 -22.22 20.35 7.22
CA ILE A 46 -21.59 19.05 7.54
C ILE A 46 -20.32 18.83 6.72
N SER A 47 -20.33 19.19 5.43
CA SER A 47 -19.16 19.06 4.55
C SER A 47 -17.97 19.89 5.05
N LEU A 48 -18.20 21.18 5.37
CA LEU A 48 -17.16 22.06 5.91
C LEU A 48 -16.65 21.57 7.28
N TYR A 49 -17.55 21.06 8.13
CA TYR A 49 -17.18 20.49 9.42
C TYR A 49 -16.23 19.29 9.26
N ILE A 50 -16.55 18.34 8.37
CA ILE A 50 -15.69 17.19 8.09
C ILE A 50 -14.33 17.66 7.58
N ILE A 51 -14.28 18.59 6.62
CA ILE A 51 -13.01 19.09 6.07
C ILE A 51 -12.11 19.67 7.18
N ILE A 52 -12.67 20.50 8.06
CA ILE A 52 -11.92 21.12 9.16
C ILE A 52 -11.41 20.06 10.16
N CYS A 53 -12.24 19.08 10.48
CA CYS A 53 -11.88 17.99 11.40
C CYS A 53 -10.79 17.06 10.84
N TRP A 54 -10.67 16.94 9.52
CA TRP A 54 -9.69 16.07 8.86
C TRP A 54 -8.33 16.73 8.59
N ILE A 55 -8.27 18.07 8.53
CA ILE A 55 -7.02 18.82 8.30
C ILE A 55 -5.85 18.37 9.22
N PRO A 56 -6.04 18.13 10.54
CA PRO A 56 -4.95 17.68 11.40
C PRO A 56 -4.40 16.29 11.03
N GLN A 57 -5.29 15.36 10.65
CA GLN A 57 -4.90 14.00 10.24
C GLN A 57 -4.14 14.00 8.93
N ILE A 58 -4.61 14.81 7.97
CA ILE A 58 -3.98 14.99 6.67
C ILE A 58 -2.59 15.61 6.83
N ARG A 59 -2.43 16.64 7.66
CA ARG A 59 -1.10 17.24 7.90
C ARG A 59 -0.11 16.25 8.52
N LEU A 60 -0.58 15.35 9.38
CA LEU A 60 0.28 14.32 9.97
C LEU A 60 0.74 13.29 8.93
N HIS A 61 -0.18 12.80 8.09
CA HIS A 61 0.14 11.82 7.05
C HIS A 61 0.97 12.40 5.92
N ILE A 62 0.68 13.64 5.49
CA ILE A 62 1.48 14.34 4.48
C ILE A 62 2.91 14.51 4.97
N ARG A 63 3.15 14.88 6.23
CA ARG A 63 4.52 15.01 6.78
C ARG A 63 5.29 13.69 6.74
N ASN A 64 4.59 12.56 6.93
CA ASN A 64 5.20 11.24 6.81
C ASN A 64 5.47 10.84 5.34
N LEU A 65 4.72 11.38 4.37
CA LEU A 65 4.89 11.12 2.93
C LEU A 65 5.90 12.08 2.27
N THR A 66 6.05 13.31 2.75
CA THR A 66 6.95 14.35 2.19
C THR A 66 8.40 14.24 2.71
N GLY A 67 8.80 13.09 3.24
CA GLY A 67 10.21 12.83 3.61
C GLY A 67 10.68 13.47 4.93
N TYR A 68 9.78 13.91 5.82
CA TYR A 68 10.20 14.23 7.18
C TYR A 68 10.62 12.94 7.88
N THR A 69 11.88 12.85 8.31
CA THR A 69 12.43 11.64 8.93
C THR A 69 11.57 11.24 10.14
N ALA A 70 11.09 9.99 10.13
CA ALA A 70 10.38 9.41 11.26
C ALA A 70 11.25 9.50 12.53
N PRO A 71 10.65 9.64 13.72
CA PRO A 71 11.41 9.72 14.97
C PRO A 71 12.43 8.58 15.06
N SER A 72 13.66 8.89 15.47
CA SER A 72 14.80 7.96 15.42
C SER A 72 14.57 6.65 16.17
N GLN A 73 13.73 6.65 17.21
CA GLN A 73 13.34 5.45 17.95
C GLN A 73 12.53 4.47 17.09
N PHE A 74 11.64 4.97 16.22
CA PHE A 74 10.88 4.13 15.28
C PHE A 74 11.79 3.61 14.16
N LEU A 75 12.72 4.44 13.69
CA LEU A 75 13.73 3.99 12.73
C LEU A 75 14.62 2.89 13.31
N GLN A 76 15.06 3.02 14.56
CA GLN A 76 15.84 1.97 15.23
C GLN A 76 15.07 0.66 15.36
N GLN A 77 13.76 0.70 15.63
CA GLN A 77 12.92 -0.49 15.66
C GLN A 77 12.81 -1.12 14.27
N LEU A 78 12.56 -0.32 13.23
CA LEU A 78 12.55 -0.80 11.85
C LEU A 78 13.90 -1.38 11.43
N THR A 79 15.01 -0.71 11.74
CA THR A 79 16.37 -1.20 11.46
C THR A 79 16.67 -2.48 12.22
N TRP A 80 16.28 -2.59 13.49
CA TRP A 80 16.45 -3.82 14.28
C TRP A 80 15.67 -4.98 13.68
N THR A 81 14.39 -4.78 13.36
CA THR A 81 13.55 -5.78 12.70
C THR A 81 14.13 -6.15 11.34
N ALA A 82 14.52 -5.17 10.51
CA ALA A 82 15.12 -5.42 9.21
C ALA A 82 16.45 -6.20 9.31
N LEU A 83 17.29 -5.93 10.31
CA LEU A 83 18.59 -6.59 10.49
C LEU A 83 18.44 -8.00 11.11
N HIS A 84 17.42 -8.22 11.93
CA HIS A 84 17.16 -9.52 12.57
C HIS A 84 16.31 -10.44 11.69
N HIS A 85 15.59 -9.89 10.73
CA HIS A 85 14.79 -10.60 9.73
C HIS A 85 15.38 -10.45 8.32
N SER A 86 16.66 -10.04 8.15
CA SER A 86 17.31 -10.03 6.83
C SER A 86 17.78 -11.42 6.44
N SER A 87 16.83 -12.33 6.34
CA SER A 87 17.00 -13.64 5.71
C SER A 87 16.56 -13.60 4.24
N LEU A 88 16.52 -12.40 3.67
CA LEU A 88 16.26 -12.14 2.27
C LEU A 88 17.48 -12.56 1.46
N VAL A 89 17.30 -13.58 0.62
CA VAL A 89 18.34 -14.09 -0.27
C VAL A 89 17.95 -13.77 -1.71
N GLU A 90 18.77 -12.99 -2.41
CA GLU A 90 18.60 -12.67 -3.83
C GLU A 90 19.59 -13.48 -4.66
N ILE A 91 19.11 -14.19 -5.68
CA ILE A 91 19.90 -15.10 -6.51
C ILE A 91 19.62 -14.83 -7.99
N ASP A 92 20.67 -14.49 -8.72
CA ASP A 92 20.62 -14.36 -10.17
C ASP A 92 21.09 -15.66 -10.84
N ILE A 93 20.28 -16.20 -11.74
CA ILE A 93 20.61 -17.41 -12.52
C ILE A 93 20.71 -17.03 -13.99
N LEU A 94 21.76 -17.52 -14.63
CA LEU A 94 21.92 -17.49 -16.08
C LEU A 94 21.47 -18.84 -16.67
N PRO A 95 20.28 -18.94 -17.29
CA PRO A 95 19.88 -20.15 -17.99
C PRO A 95 20.72 -20.34 -19.27
N PRO A 96 20.90 -21.59 -19.72
CA PRO A 96 21.56 -21.87 -21.00
C PRO A 96 20.72 -21.35 -22.18
N ASN A 97 21.40 -21.00 -23.28
CA ASN A 97 20.82 -20.29 -24.44
C ASN A 97 19.69 -21.04 -25.18
N ASP A 98 19.55 -22.34 -24.92
CA ASP A 98 18.57 -23.25 -25.52
C ASP A 98 17.39 -23.57 -24.58
N LEU A 99 17.33 -22.94 -23.39
CA LEU A 99 16.27 -23.19 -22.42
C LEU A 99 14.95 -22.52 -22.84
N HIS A 100 13.87 -23.30 -22.85
CA HIS A 100 12.55 -22.78 -23.17
C HIS A 100 11.98 -21.98 -21.99
N LEU A 101 11.18 -20.93 -22.24
CA LEU A 101 10.66 -20.06 -21.16
C LEU A 101 9.91 -20.83 -20.07
N GLY A 102 9.12 -21.84 -20.46
CA GLY A 102 8.38 -22.67 -19.51
C GLY A 102 9.29 -23.47 -18.58
N GLU A 103 10.44 -23.92 -19.09
CA GLU A 103 11.44 -24.64 -18.29
C GLU A 103 12.23 -23.68 -17.39
N ALA A 104 12.54 -22.49 -17.88
CA ALA A 104 13.19 -21.43 -17.10
C ALA A 104 12.34 -21.02 -15.89
N VAL A 105 11.05 -20.76 -16.10
CA VAL A 105 10.09 -20.43 -15.03
C VAL A 105 9.96 -21.59 -14.04
N TYR A 106 9.94 -22.83 -14.51
CA TYR A 106 9.89 -24.00 -13.62
C TYR A 106 11.13 -24.12 -12.72
N VAL A 107 12.32 -23.90 -13.28
CA VAL A 107 13.59 -23.92 -12.52
C VAL A 107 13.64 -22.76 -11.52
N ASP A 108 13.23 -21.57 -11.92
CA ASP A 108 13.19 -20.36 -11.10
C ASP A 108 12.26 -20.53 -9.89
N THR A 109 10.98 -20.84 -10.14
CA THR A 109 9.98 -21.07 -9.09
C THR A 109 10.36 -22.25 -8.18
N GLY A 110 10.93 -23.31 -8.76
CA GLY A 110 11.38 -24.48 -8.00
C GLY A 110 12.57 -24.17 -7.08
N LEU A 111 13.45 -23.27 -7.50
CA LEU A 111 14.58 -22.85 -6.67
C LEU A 111 14.13 -21.91 -5.55
N GLU A 112 13.28 -20.92 -5.86
CA GLU A 112 12.70 -20.00 -4.87
C GLU A 112 12.06 -20.79 -3.72
N GLN A 113 11.17 -21.72 -4.05
CA GLN A 113 10.46 -22.54 -3.06
C GLN A 113 11.41 -23.40 -2.22
N LYS A 114 12.48 -23.93 -2.82
CA LYS A 114 13.43 -24.79 -2.11
C LYS A 114 14.35 -24.02 -1.18
N ILE A 115 14.64 -22.77 -1.50
CA ILE A 115 15.47 -21.87 -0.69
C ILE A 115 14.63 -21.26 0.43
N GLU A 116 13.38 -20.87 0.17
CA GLU A 116 12.41 -20.47 1.20
C GLU A 116 12.08 -21.60 2.20
N ALA A 117 12.27 -22.87 1.81
CA ALA A 117 12.08 -24.01 2.71
C ALA A 117 13.21 -24.17 3.75
N LEU A 118 14.31 -23.42 3.65
CA LEU A 118 15.39 -23.45 4.63
C LEU A 118 14.99 -22.66 5.90
N PRO A 119 15.26 -23.19 7.10
CA PRO A 119 14.76 -22.63 8.37
C PRO A 119 15.29 -21.23 8.70
N ASP A 120 16.36 -20.80 8.03
CA ASP A 120 17.02 -19.51 8.22
C ASP A 120 16.65 -18.48 7.14
N ILE A 121 15.76 -18.82 6.19
CA ILE A 121 15.37 -17.99 5.03
C ILE A 121 13.89 -17.63 5.12
N GLU A 122 13.54 -16.35 5.33
CA GLU A 122 12.14 -15.89 5.40
C GLU A 122 11.56 -15.66 3.99
N ARG A 123 12.41 -15.29 3.02
CA ARG A 123 12.01 -15.06 1.63
C ARG A 123 13.20 -15.12 0.68
N ALA A 124 13.02 -15.73 -0.48
CA ALA A 124 14.02 -15.74 -1.54
C ALA A 124 13.47 -14.98 -2.76
N PHE A 125 14.36 -14.31 -3.50
CA PHE A 125 14.03 -13.72 -4.79
C PHE A 125 15.00 -14.29 -5.81
N VAL A 126 14.46 -14.96 -6.83
CA VAL A 126 15.26 -15.52 -7.92
C VAL A 126 14.99 -14.68 -9.17
N HIS A 127 16.05 -14.24 -9.85
CA HIS A 127 15.96 -13.51 -11.10
C HIS A 127 16.64 -14.30 -12.22
N LEU A 128 15.93 -14.48 -13.33
CA LEU A 128 16.46 -15.07 -14.54
C LEU A 128 17.05 -13.99 -15.44
N ASN A 129 18.37 -14.01 -15.60
CA ASN A 129 19.07 -13.10 -16.50
C ASN A 129 19.19 -13.72 -17.89
N CYS A 130 18.52 -13.18 -18.90
CA CYS A 130 18.61 -13.65 -20.30
C CYS A 130 19.88 -13.16 -21.04
N GLU A 131 20.83 -12.52 -20.35
CA GLU A 131 21.94 -11.80 -21.00
C GLU A 131 23.17 -12.66 -21.21
N ASN A 132 23.65 -12.70 -22.45
CA ASN A 132 24.80 -13.44 -22.91
C ASN A 132 26.08 -12.83 -22.29
N THR A 133 27.01 -13.69 -21.86
CA THR A 133 28.15 -13.39 -20.98
C THR A 133 29.25 -12.48 -21.55
N ASN A 134 28.93 -11.35 -22.16
CA ASN A 134 29.94 -10.39 -22.67
C ASN A 134 29.81 -8.96 -22.14
N ASP A 135 28.71 -8.57 -21.49
CA ASP A 135 28.51 -7.18 -21.08
C ASP A 135 28.61 -6.99 -19.56
N ILE A 136 29.77 -7.30 -18.98
CA ILE A 136 30.13 -6.92 -17.59
C ILE A 136 30.35 -5.38 -17.47
N ALA A 137 30.18 -4.60 -18.54
CA ALA A 137 30.57 -3.19 -18.58
C ALA A 137 29.43 -2.15 -18.75
N SER A 138 28.15 -2.52 -18.81
CA SER A 138 27.09 -1.53 -19.08
C SER A 138 25.94 -1.58 -18.06
N ALA A 139 26.27 -1.19 -16.83
CA ALA A 139 25.30 -0.73 -15.85
C ALA A 139 24.70 0.61 -16.29
N ASN A 140 23.73 0.60 -17.20
CA ASN A 140 22.96 1.79 -17.56
C ASN A 140 21.82 1.46 -18.54
N SER A 141 20.65 1.22 -17.95
CA SER A 141 19.36 1.69 -18.49
C SER A 141 18.96 1.12 -19.84
N THR A 142 18.21 0.02 -19.86
CA THR A 142 16.81 -0.02 -20.32
C THR A 142 16.30 -1.46 -20.31
N SER A 143 15.02 -1.58 -19.98
CA SER A 143 14.21 -2.79 -20.00
C SER A 143 14.28 -3.50 -21.36
N SER A 144 15.20 -4.44 -21.52
CA SER A 144 15.16 -5.42 -22.59
C SER A 144 14.32 -6.58 -22.13
N PHE A 145 13.01 -6.41 -22.23
CA PHE A 145 12.03 -7.50 -22.14
C PHE A 145 12.52 -8.59 -23.09
N CYS A 146 12.93 -9.75 -22.56
CA CYS A 146 13.46 -10.85 -23.37
C CYS A 146 12.47 -11.08 -24.52
N ASN A 147 12.96 -11.09 -25.76
CA ASN A 147 12.12 -11.26 -26.94
C ASN A 147 11.70 -12.73 -26.99
N ILE A 148 10.71 -13.07 -26.16
CA ILE A 148 10.14 -14.40 -26.00
C ILE A 148 9.44 -14.70 -27.32
N THR A 149 10.11 -15.47 -28.18
CA THR A 149 9.44 -16.10 -29.31
C THR A 149 8.43 -17.07 -28.72
N ASN A 150 7.18 -16.64 -28.73
CA ASN A 150 6.01 -17.47 -28.54
C ASN A 150 5.90 -18.39 -29.76
N ASP A 151 6.81 -19.36 -29.89
CA ASP A 151 6.73 -20.37 -30.94
C ASP A 151 5.98 -21.59 -30.41
N GLN A 152 5.01 -22.01 -31.21
CA GLN A 152 3.93 -22.88 -30.82
C GLN A 152 4.43 -24.30 -30.56
N SER A 153 3.77 -24.95 -29.60
CA SER A 153 3.66 -26.40 -29.51
C SER A 153 3.51 -27.06 -30.89
N PRO A 154 4.20 -28.18 -31.10
CA PRO A 154 3.54 -29.29 -31.76
C PRO A 154 3.76 -30.60 -30.99
N ARG A 155 2.63 -31.10 -30.48
CA ARG A 155 2.21 -32.50 -30.41
C ARG A 155 2.92 -33.46 -29.43
#